data_AF-A0AA46AE82-F1
#
_entry.id   AF-A0AA46AE82-F1
#
_cell.length_a   1.000
_cell.length_b   1.000
_cell.length_c   1.000
_cell.angle_alpha   90.00
_cell.angle_beta   90.00
_cell.angle_gamma   90.00
#
_symmetry.space_group_name_H-M   'P 1'
#
loop_
_entity.id
_entity.type
_entity.pdbx_description
1 polymer ?
#
loop_
_entity_poly.entity_id
_entity_poly.type
_entity_poly.pdbx_seq_one_letter_code
_entity_poly.pdbx_strand_id
1 'polypeptide(L)'
;MKNNEKGIALVTVLALSVVALLIVGALIYMLIKGTWLSGADKRYHSALEAGKGAATIVMNKLLNGENLKCNKNNCTPCPTTENDNCKIDLGVSDFGDYNVNVYLIDMKPTQNSGTIYTFRVRAKNKNNQSEKAEIEFVYRVY
;
A
#
# COMPACT_ATOMS: atom_id res chain seq x y z
N MET A 1 62.39 -32.95 10.10
CA MET A 1 60.99 -32.85 9.60
C MET A 1 60.45 -31.46 9.99
N LYS A 2 60.57 -30.44 9.13
CA LYS A 2 60.17 -29.04 9.48
C LYS A 2 59.53 -28.27 8.31
N ASN A 3 59.33 -28.93 7.16
CA ASN A 3 58.89 -28.28 5.92
C ASN A 3 57.38 -28.48 5.62
N ASN A 4 56.70 -29.39 6.31
CA ASN A 4 55.28 -29.70 6.06
C ASN A 4 54.31 -28.75 6.79
N GLU A 5 54.77 -28.10 7.87
CA GLU A 5 53.99 -27.14 8.66
C GLU A 5 53.61 -25.88 7.86
N LYS A 6 54.45 -25.50 6.89
CA LYS A 6 54.21 -24.31 6.05
C LYS A 6 53.08 -24.51 5.04
N GLY A 7 52.91 -25.74 4.56
CA GLY A 7 51.83 -26.09 3.64
C GLY A 7 50.47 -26.12 4.34
N ILE A 8 50.41 -26.73 5.54
CA ILE A 8 49.17 -26.80 6.31
C ILE A 8 48.75 -25.43 6.86
N ALA A 9 49.72 -24.58 7.23
CA ALA A 9 49.44 -23.19 7.59
C ALA A 9 48.79 -22.41 6.42
N LEU A 10 49.27 -22.60 5.19
CA LEU A 10 48.68 -21.93 4.02
C LEU A 10 47.24 -22.41 3.77
N VAL A 11 46.98 -23.72 3.85
CA VAL A 11 45.66 -24.30 3.63
C VAL A 11 44.65 -23.83 4.70
N THR A 12 45.07 -23.74 5.97
CA THR A 12 44.18 -23.26 7.05
C THR A 12 43.81 -21.80 6.89
N VAL A 13 44.77 -20.94 6.50
CA VAL A 13 44.49 -19.52 6.21
C VAL A 13 43.55 -19.39 5.01
N LEU A 14 43.73 -20.22 3.98
CA LEU A 14 42.87 -20.22 2.80
C LEU A 14 41.46 -20.74 3.09
N ALA A 15 41.31 -21.73 3.97
CA ALA A 15 40.00 -22.18 4.43
C ALA A 15 39.28 -21.11 5.26
N LEU A 16 39.99 -20.45 6.18
CA LEU A 16 39.46 -19.36 6.99
C LEU A 16 39.07 -18.14 6.15
N SER A 17 39.84 -17.81 5.11
CA SER A 17 39.52 -16.70 4.20
C SER A 17 38.25 -16.97 3.39
N VAL A 18 38.03 -18.21 2.93
CA VAL A 18 36.79 -18.60 2.25
C VAL A 18 35.59 -18.44 3.17
N VAL A 19 35.69 -18.89 4.44
CA VAL A 19 34.60 -18.70 5.42
C VAL A 19 34.33 -17.21 5.66
N ALA A 20 35.37 -16.40 5.81
CA ALA A 20 35.23 -14.95 5.97
C ALA A 20 34.56 -14.31 4.74
N LEU A 21 34.93 -14.72 3.52
CA LEU A 21 34.32 -14.25 2.28
C LEU A 21 32.84 -14.63 2.18
N LEU A 22 32.47 -15.85 2.60
CA LEU A 22 31.07 -16.27 2.61
C LEU A 22 30.22 -15.42 3.57
N ILE A 23 30.75 -15.11 4.75
CA ILE A 23 30.06 -14.26 5.74
C ILE A 23 29.88 -12.85 5.18
N VAL A 24 30.94 -12.23 4.64
CA VAL A 24 30.88 -10.88 4.06
C VAL A 24 29.93 -10.86 2.84
N GLY A 25 29.99 -11.88 1.98
CA GLY A 25 29.09 -12.03 0.84
C GLY A 25 27.62 -12.12 1.26
N ALA A 26 27.32 -12.90 2.30
CA ALA A 26 25.97 -13.02 2.85
C ALA A 26 25.47 -11.67 3.43
N LEU A 27 26.33 -10.93 4.14
CA LEU A 27 25.98 -9.62 4.69
C LEU A 27 25.68 -8.60 3.59
N ILE A 28 26.53 -8.53 2.56
CA ILE A 28 26.31 -7.63 1.41
C ILE A 28 25.02 -8.01 0.68
N TYR A 29 24.74 -9.29 0.49
CA TYR A 29 23.51 -9.75 -0.13
C TYR A 29 22.27 -9.30 0.64
N MET A 30 22.29 -9.45 1.97
CA MET A 30 21.19 -9.01 2.83
C MET A 30 20.99 -7.48 2.78
N LEU A 31 22.07 -6.70 2.76
CA LEU A 31 22.01 -5.24 2.65
C LEU A 31 21.37 -4.77 1.33
N ILE A 32 21.76 -5.36 0.20
CA ILE A 32 21.22 -5.00 -1.13
C ILE A 32 19.72 -5.34 -1.20
N LYS A 33 19.29 -6.46 -0.61
CA LYS A 33 17.87 -6.81 -0.56
C LYS A 33 17.08 -5.90 0.38
N GLY A 34 17.67 -5.46 1.50
CA GLY A 34 17.01 -4.60 2.48
C GLY A 34 16.70 -3.19 1.96
N THR A 35 17.59 -2.59 1.16
CA THR A 35 17.38 -1.24 0.63
C THR A 35 16.21 -1.17 -0.36
N TRP A 36 16.08 -2.17 -1.25
CA TRP A 36 14.98 -2.23 -2.20
C TRP A 36 13.63 -2.44 -1.51
N LEU A 37 13.59 -3.35 -0.52
CA LEU A 37 12.39 -3.60 0.27
C LEU A 37 11.95 -2.35 1.04
N SER A 38 12.87 -1.65 1.71
CA SER A 38 12.56 -0.42 2.43
C SER A 38 12.04 0.69 1.51
N GLY A 39 12.58 0.79 0.29
CA GLY A 39 12.10 1.74 -0.72
C GLY A 39 10.69 1.41 -1.23
N ALA A 40 10.37 0.12 -1.41
CA ALA A 40 9.03 -0.32 -1.77
C ALA A 40 8.02 -0.07 -0.63
N ASP A 41 8.40 -0.37 0.60
CA ASP A 41 7.57 -0.20 1.79
C ASP A 41 7.18 1.27 2.01
N LYS A 42 8.14 2.20 1.93
CA LYS A 42 7.87 3.65 2.03
C LYS A 42 6.87 4.13 0.98
N ARG A 43 6.98 3.65 -0.26
CA ARG A 43 6.06 4.04 -1.35
C ARG A 43 4.66 3.47 -1.15
N TYR A 44 4.57 2.23 -0.68
CA TYR A 44 3.29 1.64 -0.28
C TYR A 44 2.64 2.43 0.85
N HIS A 45 3.38 2.76 1.92
CA HIS A 45 2.88 3.57 3.03
C HIS A 45 2.45 4.97 2.58
N SER A 46 3.20 5.62 1.69
CA SER A 46 2.84 6.92 1.14
C SER A 46 1.54 6.86 0.32
N ALA A 47 1.37 5.84 -0.53
CA ALA A 47 0.11 5.60 -1.25
C ALA A 47 -1.05 5.31 -0.28
N LEU A 48 -0.79 4.54 0.78
CA LEU A 48 -1.77 4.20 1.81
C LEU A 48 -2.24 5.45 2.56
N GLU A 49 -1.33 6.33 2.96
CA GLU A 49 -1.69 7.59 3.63
C GLU A 49 -2.51 8.51 2.72
N ALA A 50 -2.19 8.58 1.43
CA ALA A 50 -3.03 9.28 0.46
C ALA A 50 -4.45 8.68 0.38
N GLY A 51 -4.55 7.34 0.39
CA GLY A 51 -5.82 6.62 0.46
C GLY A 51 -6.61 6.91 1.75
N LYS A 52 -5.95 6.91 2.92
CA LYS A 52 -6.58 7.26 4.20
C LYS A 52 -7.07 8.71 4.23
N GLY A 53 -6.33 9.62 3.60
CA GLY A 53 -6.77 11.01 3.41
C GLY A 53 -8.09 11.08 2.64
N ALA A 54 -8.19 10.37 1.52
CA ALA A 54 -9.44 10.29 0.75
C ALA A 54 -10.58 9.64 1.54
N ALA A 55 -10.31 8.56 2.29
CA ALA A 55 -11.29 7.94 3.18
C ALA A 55 -11.83 8.94 4.21
N THR A 56 -10.95 9.74 4.82
CA THR A 56 -11.32 10.75 5.81
C THR A 56 -12.23 11.82 5.21
N ILE A 57 -11.97 12.25 3.98
CA ILE A 57 -12.84 13.20 3.26
C ILE A 57 -14.24 12.60 3.08
N VAL A 58 -14.35 11.35 2.64
CA VAL A 58 -15.65 10.67 2.45
C VAL A 58 -16.38 10.52 3.79
N MET A 59 -15.68 10.08 4.84
CA MET A 59 -16.27 9.97 6.18
C MET A 59 -16.77 11.31 6.70
N ASN A 60 -16.01 12.40 6.52
CA ASN A 60 -16.42 13.74 6.92
C ASN A 60 -17.66 14.23 6.14
N LYS A 61 -17.76 13.94 4.85
CA LYS A 61 -18.95 14.25 4.04
C LYS A 61 -20.19 13.53 4.59
N LEU A 62 -20.06 12.26 4.94
CA LEU A 62 -21.13 11.47 5.54
C LEU A 62 -21.54 11.99 6.92
N LEU A 63 -20.57 12.35 7.76
CA LEU A 63 -20.83 12.94 9.08
C LEU A 63 -21.55 14.28 9.00
N ASN A 64 -21.24 15.09 7.99
CA ASN A 64 -21.90 16.37 7.74
C ASN A 64 -23.29 16.23 7.08
N GLY A 65 -23.74 15.00 6.79
CA GLY A 65 -25.01 14.75 6.11
C GLY A 65 -25.02 15.15 4.62
N GLU A 66 -23.85 15.30 4.00
CA GLU A 66 -23.78 15.55 2.57
C GLU A 66 -24.13 14.29 1.77
N ASN A 67 -24.98 14.44 0.75
CA ASN A 67 -25.22 13.36 -0.20
C ASN A 67 -23.94 13.06 -1.01
N LEU A 68 -23.54 11.79 -1.02
CA LEU A 68 -22.42 11.34 -1.84
C LEU A 68 -22.75 11.52 -3.33
N LYS A 69 -21.90 12.27 -4.03
CA LYS A 69 -22.00 12.47 -5.47
C LYS A 69 -21.03 11.55 -6.18
N CYS A 70 -21.51 10.88 -7.22
CA CYS A 70 -20.71 10.08 -8.13
C CYS A 70 -21.00 10.57 -9.55
N ASN A 71 -19.97 11.04 -10.25
CA ASN A 71 -20.11 11.61 -11.59
C ASN A 71 -21.25 12.64 -11.67
N LYS A 72 -21.29 13.59 -10.71
CA LYS A 72 -22.32 14.64 -10.58
C LYS A 72 -23.76 14.16 -10.30
N ASN A 73 -23.98 12.84 -10.17
CA ASN A 73 -25.26 12.21 -9.87
C ASN A 73 -25.24 11.52 -8.49
N ASN A 74 -26.34 10.89 -8.11
CA ASN A 74 -26.38 10.04 -6.91
C ASN A 74 -25.55 8.77 -7.12
N CYS A 75 -24.76 8.42 -6.11
CA CYS A 75 -23.97 7.20 -6.14
C CYS A 75 -24.82 5.94 -6.15
N THR A 76 -24.51 5.01 -7.06
CA THR A 76 -25.08 3.66 -7.07
C THR A 76 -24.00 2.67 -6.62
N PRO A 77 -24.28 1.75 -5.68
CA PRO A 77 -23.27 0.78 -5.24
C PRO A 77 -22.84 -0.17 -6.38
N CYS A 78 -21.53 -0.44 -6.48
CA CYS A 78 -20.96 -1.34 -7.48
C CYS A 78 -20.17 -2.49 -6.80
N PRO A 79 -20.81 -3.65 -6.56
CA PRO A 79 -20.15 -4.73 -5.81
C PRO A 79 -19.07 -5.46 -6.62
N THR A 80 -19.21 -5.52 -7.95
CA THR A 80 -18.41 -6.37 -8.83
C THR A 80 -17.59 -5.60 -9.86
N THR A 81 -18.12 -4.51 -10.41
CA THR A 81 -17.46 -3.74 -11.48
C THR A 81 -17.37 -2.27 -11.13
N GLU A 82 -16.14 -1.78 -10.97
CA GLU A 82 -15.85 -0.36 -10.74
C GLU A 82 -16.23 0.47 -11.98
N ASN A 83 -17.13 1.44 -11.80
CA ASN A 83 -17.56 2.37 -12.83
C ASN A 83 -17.67 3.80 -12.28
N ASP A 84 -17.92 4.78 -13.15
CA ASP A 84 -18.05 6.18 -12.74
C ASP A 84 -19.30 6.44 -11.87
N ASN A 85 -20.29 5.54 -11.87
CA ASN A 85 -21.51 5.67 -11.08
C ASN A 85 -21.33 5.32 -9.60
N CYS A 86 -20.27 4.59 -9.26
CA CYS A 86 -19.89 4.29 -7.89
C CYS A 86 -18.60 4.99 -7.45
N LYS A 87 -17.92 5.69 -8.35
CA LYS A 87 -16.74 6.50 -8.04
C LYS A 87 -17.18 7.83 -7.41
N ILE A 88 -16.79 8.03 -6.15
CA ILE A 88 -17.17 9.21 -5.37
C ILE A 88 -16.34 10.42 -5.80
N ASP A 89 -17.02 11.54 -6.03
CA ASP A 89 -16.42 12.83 -6.30
C ASP A 89 -15.88 13.43 -4.99
N LEU A 90 -14.56 13.32 -4.78
CA LEU A 90 -13.89 13.79 -3.56
C LEU A 90 -13.82 15.32 -3.45
N GLY A 91 -14.07 16.04 -4.55
CA GLY A 91 -13.95 17.51 -4.60
C GLY A 91 -12.51 18.03 -4.50
N VAL A 92 -11.53 17.13 -4.39
CA VAL A 92 -10.10 17.40 -4.46
C VAL A 92 -9.55 16.74 -5.71
N SER A 93 -8.74 17.48 -6.47
CA SER A 93 -8.21 17.04 -7.75
C SER A 93 -6.85 16.37 -7.64
N ASP A 94 -6.16 16.48 -6.50
CA ASP A 94 -4.79 16.00 -6.39
C ASP A 94 -4.43 15.44 -5.02
N PHE A 95 -3.77 14.28 -5.03
CA PHE A 95 -3.17 13.61 -3.89
C PHE A 95 -1.65 13.49 -4.07
N GLY A 96 -1.05 14.51 -4.69
CA GLY A 96 0.38 14.54 -5.02
C GLY A 96 0.71 13.61 -6.17
N ASP A 97 1.59 12.63 -5.94
CA ASP A 97 2.00 11.68 -6.98
C ASP A 97 1.03 10.50 -7.17
N TYR A 98 -0.10 10.50 -6.47
CA TYR A 98 -1.07 9.41 -6.47
C TYR A 98 -2.40 9.82 -7.09
N ASN A 99 -2.96 8.91 -7.88
CA ASN A 99 -4.34 8.94 -8.32
C ASN A 99 -5.17 8.10 -7.33
N VAL A 100 -5.97 8.77 -6.50
CA VAL A 100 -6.80 8.13 -5.49
C VAL A 100 -8.25 8.15 -5.94
N ASN A 101 -8.86 6.97 -6.03
CA ASN A 101 -10.26 6.80 -6.34
C ASN A 101 -10.95 6.11 -5.17
N VAL A 102 -12.14 6.57 -4.82
CA VAL A 102 -12.99 5.92 -3.82
C VAL A 102 -14.23 5.40 -4.50
N TYR A 103 -14.54 4.13 -4.29
CA TYR A 103 -15.69 3.44 -4.85
C TYR A 103 -16.65 3.04 -3.73
N LEU A 104 -17.94 3.27 -3.95
CA LEU A 104 -19.03 2.75 -3.12
C LEU A 104 -19.35 1.31 -3.56
N ILE A 105 -19.07 0.35 -2.69
CA ILE A 105 -19.25 -1.08 -2.97
C ILE A 105 -20.66 -1.53 -2.59
N ASP A 106 -21.11 -1.16 -1.39
CA ASP A 106 -22.43 -1.51 -0.90
C ASP A 106 -22.96 -0.44 0.06
N MET A 107 -24.28 -0.34 0.13
CA MET A 107 -25.03 0.51 1.05
C MET A 107 -26.21 -0.29 1.57
N LYS A 108 -26.28 -0.49 2.89
CA LYS A 108 -27.39 -1.20 3.54
C LYS A 108 -28.01 -0.33 4.64
N PRO A 109 -29.32 -0.05 4.57
CA PRO A 109 -30.02 0.56 5.71
C PRO A 109 -30.05 -0.45 6.87
N THR A 110 -29.93 0.05 8.09
CA THR A 110 -30.05 -0.73 9.33
C THR A 110 -31.43 -0.50 9.95
N GLN A 111 -31.92 -1.48 10.72
CA GLN A 111 -33.24 -1.45 11.38
C GLN A 111 -33.39 -0.26 12.36
N ASN A 112 -32.27 0.30 12.84
CA ASN A 112 -32.23 1.38 13.85
C ASN A 112 -31.88 2.75 13.23
N SER A 113 -32.49 3.11 12.10
CA SER A 113 -32.38 4.45 11.48
C SER A 113 -30.97 4.90 11.03
N GLY A 114 -30.06 3.96 10.76
CA GLY A 114 -28.71 4.24 10.25
C GLY A 114 -28.43 3.58 8.91
N THR A 115 -27.39 4.02 8.21
CA THR A 115 -26.94 3.40 6.95
C THR A 115 -25.50 2.94 7.09
N ILE A 116 -25.24 1.69 6.68
CA ILE A 116 -23.91 1.12 6.60
C ILE A 116 -23.43 1.25 5.17
N TYR A 117 -22.28 1.89 4.98
CA TYR A 117 -21.63 2.06 3.69
C TYR A 117 -20.34 1.24 3.67
N THR A 118 -20.09 0.57 2.55
CA THR A 118 -18.83 -0.12 2.28
C THR A 118 -18.09 0.61 1.18
N PHE A 119 -16.87 1.03 1.45
CA PHE A 119 -16.03 1.78 0.53
C PHE A 119 -14.76 1.01 0.20
N ARG A 120 -14.33 1.15 -1.05
CA ARG A 120 -13.03 0.71 -1.51
C ARG A 120 -12.25 1.91 -2.02
N VAL A 121 -11.14 2.20 -1.37
CA VAL A 121 -10.20 3.24 -1.78
C VAL A 121 -9.04 2.59 -2.50
N ARG A 122 -8.70 3.12 -3.66
CA ARG A 122 -7.53 2.68 -4.43
C ARG A 122 -6.64 3.88 -4.75
N ALA A 123 -5.44 3.86 -4.19
CA ALA A 123 -4.39 4.83 -4.47
C ALA A 123 -3.36 4.19 -5.41
N LYS A 124 -3.22 4.72 -6.62
CA LYS A 124 -2.24 4.26 -7.62
C LYS A 124 -1.21 5.35 -7.86
N ASN A 125 0.07 5.00 -7.96
CA ASN A 125 1.09 5.97 -8.35
C ASN A 125 0.89 6.40 -9.81
N LYS A 126 0.95 7.70 -10.11
CA LYS A 126 0.79 8.27 -11.46
C LYS A 126 1.87 7.78 -12.43
N ASN A 127 3.09 7.58 -11.93
CA ASN A 127 4.25 7.18 -12.72
C ASN A 127 4.42 5.65 -12.81
N ASN A 128 3.86 4.89 -11.85
CA ASN A 128 3.96 3.44 -11.83
C ASN A 128 2.65 2.79 -11.37
N GLN A 129 1.82 2.36 -12.34
CA GLN A 129 0.51 1.77 -12.04
C GLN A 129 0.56 0.40 -11.36
N SER A 130 1.72 -0.25 -11.32
CA SER A 130 1.92 -1.51 -10.59
C SER A 130 1.98 -1.29 -9.08
N GLU A 131 2.36 -0.10 -8.63
CA GLU A 131 2.38 0.29 -7.23
C GLU A 131 1.01 0.86 -6.83
N LYS A 132 0.27 0.08 -6.05
CA LYS A 132 -1.04 0.49 -5.54
C LYS A 132 -1.19 0.15 -4.06
N ALA A 133 -1.92 1.00 -3.36
CA ALA A 133 -2.50 0.70 -2.06
C ALA A 133 -4.03 0.62 -2.22
N GLU A 134 -4.63 -0.39 -1.60
CA GLU A 134 -6.06 -0.61 -1.64
C GLU A 134 -6.55 -0.77 -0.19
N ILE A 135 -7.59 -0.03 0.16
CA ILE A 135 -8.19 0.00 1.50
C ILE A 135 -9.67 -0.27 1.31
N GLU A 136 -10.18 -1.33 1.93
CA GLU A 136 -11.61 -1.57 2.01
C GLU A 136 -12.05 -1.33 3.46
N PHE A 137 -13.05 -0.47 3.65
CA PHE A 137 -13.54 -0.13 4.98
C PHE A 137 -15.05 0.03 4.99
N VAL A 138 -15.63 -0.21 6.15
CA VAL A 138 -17.06 -0.10 6.39
C VAL A 138 -17.31 1.04 7.37
N TYR A 139 -18.29 1.88 7.07
CA TYR A 139 -18.64 3.03 7.89
C TYR A 139 -20.15 3.10 8.15
N ARG A 140 -20.53 3.25 9.42
CA ARG A 140 -21.93 3.37 9.83
C ARG A 140 -22.25 4.82 10.20
N VAL A 141 -23.30 5.35 9.57
CA VAL A 141 -23.88 6.66 9.90
C VAL A 141 -25.21 6.43 10.62
N TYR A 142 -25.50 7.24 11.65
CA TYR A 142 -26.72 7.22 12.44
C TYR A 142 -27.57 8.46 12.17
#